data_AF-A0A1I0WH58-F1
#
_entry.id   AF-A0A1I0WH58-F1
#
_cell.length_a   1.000
_cell.length_b   1.000
_cell.length_c   1.000
_cell.angle_alpha   90.00
_cell.angle_beta   90.00
_cell.angle_gamma   90.00
#
_symmetry.space_group_name_H-M   'P 1'
#
loop_
_entity.id
_entity.type
_entity.pdbx_description
1 polymer ?
#
loop_
_entity_poly.entity_id
_entity_poly.type
_entity_poly.pdbx_seq_one_letter_code
_entity_poly.pdbx_strand_id
1 'polypeptide(L)'
;MTLHELLQQLGLNISTWAEFIFIISFFIEIAPIRISPFSAIFKWIGNTILGDIPSKIEELMKVTKDLYKYVKEVEFTTSRYRILRFDDELIHGLKHTQEHFNQIKEDINVYRRFCLDNPNYKNGIADGAINHILEVDARCQREHSYL
;
A
#
# COMPACT_ATOMS: atom_id res chain seq x y z
N MET A 1 22.45 -15.83 -5.06
CA MET A 1 23.89 -15.58 -4.88
C MET A 1 24.28 -16.07 -3.50
N THR A 2 24.85 -17.27 -3.45
CA THR A 2 25.23 -17.93 -2.19
C THR A 2 26.54 -17.35 -1.65
N LEU A 3 26.78 -17.46 -0.34
CA LEU A 3 28.01 -16.95 0.30
C LEU A 3 29.28 -17.50 -0.37
N HIS A 4 29.20 -18.71 -0.92
CA HIS A 4 30.26 -19.36 -1.68
C HIS A 4 30.61 -18.59 -2.98
N GLU A 5 29.61 -18.13 -3.71
CA GLU A 5 29.78 -17.38 -4.97
C GLU A 5 30.40 -15.98 -4.73
N LEU A 6 30.06 -15.33 -3.60
CA LEU A 6 30.62 -14.03 -3.21
C LEU A 6 32.12 -14.11 -2.84
N LEU A 7 32.52 -15.19 -2.17
CA LEU A 7 33.91 -15.40 -1.77
C LEU A 7 34.81 -15.72 -2.96
N GLN A 8 34.27 -16.42 -3.96
CA GLN A 8 34.97 -16.73 -5.21
C GLN A 8 35.22 -15.46 -6.05
N GLN A 9 34.30 -14.48 -6.03
CA GLN A 9 34.47 -13.17 -6.68
C GLN A 9 35.57 -12.31 -6.05
N LEU A 10 35.90 -12.52 -4.78
CA LEU A 10 36.98 -11.82 -4.06
C LEU A 10 38.35 -12.51 -4.21
N GLY A 11 38.45 -13.57 -5.02
CA GLY A 11 39.71 -14.27 -5.33
C GLY A 11 40.19 -15.25 -4.24
N LEU A 12 39.37 -15.54 -3.23
CA LEU A 12 39.70 -16.47 -2.16
C LEU A 12 39.09 -17.85 -2.47
N ASN A 13 39.95 -18.78 -2.91
CA ASN A 13 39.53 -20.13 -3.32
C ASN A 13 39.64 -21.10 -2.13
N ILE A 14 38.65 -21.04 -1.23
CA ILE A 14 38.62 -21.86 0.00
C ILE A 14 37.89 -23.16 -0.32
N SER A 15 38.65 -24.17 -0.72
CA SER A 15 38.11 -25.40 -1.30
C SER A 15 37.62 -26.43 -0.27
N THR A 16 37.93 -26.25 1.02
CA THR A 16 37.48 -27.13 2.09
C THR A 16 37.11 -26.36 3.36
N TRP A 17 36.01 -26.72 4.01
CA TRP A 17 35.62 -26.19 5.34
C TRP A 17 36.72 -26.39 6.40
N ALA A 18 37.63 -27.34 6.17
CA ALA A 18 38.80 -27.62 7.00
C ALA A 18 39.82 -26.47 7.02
N GLU A 19 40.08 -25.81 5.89
CA GLU A 19 40.99 -24.66 5.82
C GLU A 19 40.45 -23.45 6.60
N PHE A 20 39.13 -23.25 6.56
CA PHE A 20 38.46 -22.19 7.33
C PHE A 20 38.58 -22.42 8.84
N ILE A 21 38.38 -23.67 9.28
CA ILE A 21 38.55 -24.07 10.68
C ILE A 21 40.01 -23.93 11.12
N PHE A 22 40.97 -24.25 10.24
CA PHE A 22 42.41 -24.13 10.53
C PHE A 22 42.87 -22.67 10.65
N ILE A 23 42.34 -21.78 9.81
CA ILE A 23 42.58 -20.34 9.93
C ILE A 23 41.99 -19.82 11.23
N ILE A 24 40.76 -20.21 11.58
CA ILE A 24 40.13 -19.85 12.86
C ILE A 24 40.94 -20.37 14.06
N SER A 25 41.47 -21.60 14.01
CA SER A 25 42.25 -22.16 15.12
C SER A 25 43.57 -21.43 15.34
N PHE A 26 44.21 -20.94 14.27
CA PHE A 26 45.44 -20.13 14.38
C PHE A 26 45.20 -18.78 15.09
N PHE A 27 44.03 -18.17 14.89
CA PHE A 27 43.65 -16.94 15.59
C PHE A 27 43.28 -17.16 17.07
N ILE A 28 43.02 -18.40 17.50
CA ILE A 28 42.69 -18.73 18.89
C ILE A 28 43.96 -18.85 19.75
N GLU A 29 45.09 -19.31 19.17
CA GLU A 29 46.32 -19.54 19.95
C GLU A 29 47.26 -18.32 20.06
N ILE A 30 47.20 -17.36 19.14
CA ILE A 30 48.13 -16.22 19.10
C ILE A 30 47.42 -14.90 19.40
N ALA A 31 47.01 -14.68 20.66
CA ALA A 31 47.04 -13.38 21.37
C ALA A 31 46.15 -13.38 22.64
N PRO A 32 46.67 -12.99 23.82
CA PRO A 32 45.86 -12.59 24.95
C PRO A 32 45.55 -11.09 24.81
N ILE A 33 44.77 -10.68 23.81
CA ILE A 33 44.36 -9.28 23.67
C ILE A 33 42.85 -9.18 23.61
N ARG A 34 42.32 -8.53 24.65
CA ARG A 34 40.93 -8.17 24.86
C ARG A 34 40.39 -7.36 23.66
N ILE A 35 39.11 -7.60 23.37
CA ILE A 35 38.23 -6.96 22.36
C ILE A 35 38.25 -7.68 21.00
N SER A 36 37.12 -8.31 20.71
CA SER A 36 36.91 -9.30 19.67
C SER A 36 37.02 -8.69 18.26
N PRO A 37 37.85 -9.23 17.35
CA PRO A 37 37.91 -8.80 15.94
C PRO A 37 36.52 -8.85 15.28
N PHE A 38 35.68 -9.80 15.69
CA PHE A 38 34.26 -9.83 15.34
C PHE A 38 33.47 -8.61 15.80
N SER A 39 33.70 -8.07 17.00
CA SER A 39 33.00 -6.85 17.46
C SER A 39 33.32 -5.64 16.60
N ALA A 40 34.55 -5.51 16.11
CA ALA A 40 34.92 -4.45 15.18
C ALA A 40 34.23 -4.63 13.82
N ILE A 41 34.17 -5.87 13.32
CA ILE A 41 33.43 -6.22 12.08
C ILE A 41 31.93 -5.97 12.26
N PHE A 42 31.32 -6.40 13.37
CA PHE A 42 29.91 -6.15 13.69
C PHE A 42 29.61 -4.66 13.88
N LYS A 43 30.52 -3.88 14.48
CA LYS A 43 30.40 -2.42 14.58
C LYS A 43 30.51 -1.74 13.22
N TRP A 44 31.41 -2.20 12.36
CA TRP A 44 31.60 -1.64 11.02
C TRP A 44 30.41 -1.94 10.10
N ILE A 45 29.95 -3.20 10.10
CA ILE A 45 28.71 -3.63 9.41
C ILE A 45 27.49 -2.89 9.99
N GLY A 46 27.39 -2.78 11.32
CA GLY A 46 26.30 -2.06 11.98
C GLY A 46 26.27 -0.58 11.64
N ASN A 47 27.40 0.13 11.68
CA ASN A 47 27.45 1.57 11.42
C ASN A 47 27.19 1.95 9.96
N THR A 48 27.56 1.09 9.01
CA THR A 48 27.31 1.32 7.57
C THR A 48 25.88 0.97 7.17
N ILE A 49 25.31 -0.09 7.73
CA ILE A 49 23.93 -0.52 7.47
C ILE A 49 22.92 0.39 8.21
N LEU A 50 23.23 0.86 9.43
CA LEU A 50 22.31 1.66 10.25
C LEU A 50 22.27 3.15 9.84
N GLY A 51 23.23 3.65 9.08
CA GLY A 51 23.25 5.06 8.65
C GLY A 51 22.08 5.41 7.70
N ASP A 52 21.74 4.48 6.82
CA ASP A 52 20.75 4.72 5.76
C ASP A 52 19.40 4.01 6.00
N ILE A 53 19.31 3.10 6.97
CA ILE A 53 18.07 2.37 7.25
C ILE A 53 16.97 3.27 7.84
N PRO A 54 17.23 4.09 8.88
CA PRO A 54 16.18 4.92 9.48
C PRO A 54 15.61 5.93 8.48
N SER A 55 16.47 6.54 7.65
CA SER A 55 16.08 7.50 6.62
C SER A 55 15.28 6.84 5.49
N LYS A 56 15.70 5.66 5.02
CA LYS A 56 14.93 4.88 4.03
C LYS A 56 13.59 4.40 4.58
N ILE A 57 13.51 4.04 5.86
CA ILE A 57 12.25 3.69 6.52
C ILE A 57 11.32 4.90 6.57
N GLU A 58 11.83 6.07 6.96
CA GLU A 58 11.05 7.31 7.02
C GLU A 58 10.54 7.73 5.63
N GLU A 59 11.40 7.65 4.60
CA GLU A 59 11.03 7.91 3.21
C GLU A 59 9.97 6.92 2.72
N LEU A 60 10.14 5.63 3.01
CA LEU A 60 9.16 4.59 2.64
C LEU A 60 7.81 4.80 3.35
N MET A 61 7.83 5.17 4.63
CA MET A 61 6.64 5.52 5.40
C MET A 61 5.91 6.75 4.81
N LYS A 62 6.67 7.74 4.33
CA LYS A 62 6.11 8.91 3.67
C LYS A 62 5.46 8.54 2.33
N VAL A 63 6.16 7.79 1.48
CA VAL A 63 5.64 7.34 0.18
C VAL A 63 4.40 6.47 0.36
N THR A 64 4.38 5.56 1.33
CA THR A 64 3.19 4.74 1.61
C THR A 64 2.01 5.57 2.11
N LYS A 65 2.24 6.58 2.96
CA LYS A 65 1.18 7.50 3.40
C LYS A 65 0.61 8.33 2.26
N ASP A 66 1.48 8.85 1.38
CA ASP A 66 1.08 9.66 0.23
C ASP A 66 0.34 8.79 -0.80
N LEU A 67 0.81 7.57 -1.06
CA LEU A 67 0.12 6.62 -1.93
C LEU A 67 -1.25 6.23 -1.36
N TYR A 68 -1.34 5.97 -0.05
CA TYR A 68 -2.61 5.66 0.60
C TYR A 68 -3.62 6.81 0.45
N LYS A 69 -3.16 8.05 0.62
CA LYS A 69 -3.98 9.24 0.41
C LYS A 69 -4.45 9.34 -1.06
N TYR A 70 -3.55 9.14 -2.01
CA TYR A 70 -3.86 9.17 -3.44
C TYR A 70 -4.87 8.08 -3.84
N VAL A 71 -4.64 6.84 -3.42
CA VAL A 71 -5.55 5.70 -3.69
C VAL A 71 -6.95 6.00 -3.17
N LYS A 72 -7.04 6.54 -1.95
CA LYS A 72 -8.29 7.02 -1.37
C LYS A 72 -8.94 8.06 -2.28
N GLU A 73 -8.25 9.15 -2.61
CA GLU A 73 -8.78 10.21 -3.48
C GLU A 73 -9.29 9.69 -4.84
N VAL A 74 -8.61 8.71 -5.43
CA VAL A 74 -9.02 8.06 -6.68
C VAL A 74 -10.29 7.22 -6.52
N GLU A 75 -10.36 6.37 -5.50
CA GLU A 75 -11.53 5.53 -5.22
C GLU A 75 -12.79 6.40 -5.08
N PHE A 76 -12.69 7.50 -4.34
CA PHE A 76 -13.81 8.41 -4.10
C PHE A 76 -14.22 9.22 -5.32
N THR A 77 -13.25 9.68 -6.11
CA THR A 77 -13.52 10.34 -7.39
C THR A 77 -14.28 9.39 -8.33
N THR A 78 -13.95 8.09 -8.26
CA THR A 78 -14.61 7.06 -9.04
C THR A 78 -16.04 6.81 -8.57
N SER A 79 -16.31 6.73 -7.26
CA SER A 79 -17.68 6.64 -6.73
C SER A 79 -18.54 7.82 -7.16
N ARG A 80 -18.03 9.06 -7.07
CA ARG A 80 -18.77 10.24 -7.54
C ARG A 80 -19.12 10.14 -9.02
N TYR A 81 -18.17 9.70 -9.85
CA TYR A 81 -18.42 9.52 -11.28
C TYR A 81 -19.50 8.47 -11.56
N ARG A 82 -19.48 7.32 -10.86
CA ARG A 82 -20.51 6.28 -10.99
C ARG A 82 -21.90 6.78 -10.61
N ILE A 83 -22.02 7.55 -9.52
CA ILE A 83 -23.29 8.17 -9.10
C ILE A 83 -23.82 9.11 -10.17
N LEU A 84 -22.99 10.06 -10.64
CA LEU A 84 -23.43 11.05 -11.64
C LEU A 84 -23.79 10.40 -12.97
N ARG A 85 -23.03 9.39 -13.38
CA ARG A 85 -23.32 8.64 -14.61
C ARG A 85 -24.64 7.86 -14.50
N PHE A 86 -24.85 7.18 -13.38
CA PHE A 86 -26.08 6.42 -13.18
C PHE A 86 -27.30 7.36 -13.14
N ASP A 87 -27.17 8.51 -12.51
CA ASP A 87 -28.20 9.55 -12.54
C ASP A 87 -28.51 10.04 -13.96
N ASP A 88 -27.47 10.30 -14.75
CA ASP A 88 -27.62 10.66 -16.17
C ASP A 88 -28.34 9.56 -16.96
N GLU A 89 -28.01 8.28 -16.73
CA GLU A 89 -28.71 7.14 -17.33
C GLU A 89 -30.21 7.13 -16.96
N LEU A 90 -30.56 7.43 -15.69
CA LEU A 90 -31.95 7.55 -15.25
C LEU A 90 -32.68 8.72 -15.90
N ILE A 91 -32.02 9.88 -16.06
CA ILE A 91 -32.57 11.06 -16.74
C ILE A 91 -32.89 10.74 -18.21
N HIS A 92 -32.06 9.92 -18.85
CA HIS A 92 -32.29 9.43 -20.21
C HIS A 92 -33.32 8.28 -20.30
N GLY A 93 -33.96 7.92 -19.18
CA GLY A 93 -35.03 6.92 -19.12
C GLY A 93 -34.54 5.48 -19.19
N LEU A 94 -33.24 5.22 -18.96
CA LEU A 94 -32.74 3.86 -18.88
C LEU A 94 -33.31 3.18 -17.63
N LYS A 95 -33.78 1.94 -17.80
CA LYS A 95 -34.19 1.10 -16.69
C LYS A 95 -33.02 0.26 -16.22
N HIS A 96 -32.96 0.04 -14.91
CA HIS A 96 -31.94 -0.80 -14.29
C HIS A 96 -32.59 -1.80 -13.34
N THR A 97 -31.84 -2.88 -13.06
CA THR A 97 -32.22 -3.89 -12.09
C THR A 97 -32.06 -3.35 -10.67
N GLN A 98 -32.80 -3.92 -9.71
CA GLN A 98 -32.65 -3.59 -8.29
C GLN A 98 -31.20 -3.76 -7.78
N GLU A 99 -30.48 -4.74 -8.33
CA GLU A 99 -29.09 -4.98 -7.97
C GLU A 99 -28.17 -3.82 -8.36
N HIS A 100 -28.38 -3.22 -9.54
CA HIS A 100 -27.60 -2.06 -9.95
C HIS A 100 -27.88 -0.85 -9.04
N PHE A 101 -29.14 -0.65 -8.63
CA PHE A 101 -29.47 0.36 -7.61
C PHE A 101 -28.78 0.10 -6.27
N ASN A 102 -28.67 -1.17 -5.84
CA ASN A 102 -27.95 -1.51 -4.61
C ASN A 102 -26.46 -1.17 -4.71
N GLN A 103 -25.81 -1.48 -5.83
CA GLN A 103 -24.41 -1.12 -6.08
C GLN A 103 -24.20 0.40 -6.02
N ILE A 104 -25.11 1.16 -6.64
CA ILE A 104 -25.03 2.62 -6.59
C ILE A 104 -25.29 3.17 -5.18
N LYS A 105 -26.17 2.55 -4.38
CA LYS A 105 -26.34 2.90 -2.96
C LYS A 105 -25.08 2.64 -2.13
N GLU A 106 -24.30 1.59 -2.44
CA GLU A 106 -22.98 1.39 -1.84
C GLU A 106 -22.01 2.51 -2.21
N ASP A 107 -21.97 2.90 -3.48
CA ASP A 107 -21.18 4.05 -3.93
C ASP A 107 -21.56 5.36 -3.25
N ILE A 108 -22.86 5.60 -3.05
CA ILE A 108 -23.39 6.75 -2.30
C ILE A 108 -22.86 6.75 -0.87
N ASN A 109 -22.85 5.59 -0.20
CA ASN A 109 -22.33 5.46 1.16
C ASN A 109 -20.82 5.73 1.22
N VAL A 110 -20.05 5.21 0.26
CA VAL A 110 -18.61 5.48 0.13
C VAL A 110 -18.37 6.98 -0.07
N TYR A 111 -19.10 7.61 -0.99
CA TYR A 111 -18.98 9.04 -1.27
C TYR A 111 -19.33 9.92 -0.05
N ARG A 112 -20.45 9.64 0.63
CA ARG A 112 -20.88 10.41 1.81
C ARG A 112 -19.88 10.30 2.97
N ARG A 113 -19.36 9.11 3.24
CA ARG A 113 -18.31 8.91 4.27
C ARG A 113 -17.07 9.75 3.97
N PHE A 114 -16.63 9.77 2.72
CA PHE A 114 -15.50 10.60 2.32
C PHE A 114 -15.76 12.10 2.50
N CYS A 115 -16.96 12.58 2.14
CA CYS A 115 -17.33 13.99 2.31
C CYS A 115 -17.32 14.41 3.79
N LEU A 116 -17.74 13.52 4.71
CA LEU A 116 -17.65 13.75 6.15
C LEU A 116 -16.20 13.87 6.63
N ASP A 117 -15.32 13.00 6.13
CA ASP A 117 -13.89 13.02 6.46
C ASP A 117 -13.15 14.22 5.84
N ASN A 118 -13.73 14.88 4.83
CA ASN A 118 -13.11 15.96 4.06
C ASN A 118 -14.06 17.16 3.85
N PRO A 119 -14.26 18.01 4.87
CA PRO A 119 -15.20 19.13 4.83
C PRO A 119 -14.92 20.17 3.73
N ASN A 120 -13.64 20.29 3.31
CA ASN A 120 -13.20 21.22 2.26
C ASN A 120 -13.33 20.63 0.84
N TYR A 121 -13.70 19.36 0.71
CA TYR A 121 -14.00 18.77 -0.59
C TYR A 121 -15.33 19.34 -1.12
N LYS A 122 -15.51 19.44 -2.43
CA LYS A 122 -16.72 20.03 -3.05
C LYS A 122 -17.94 19.11 -2.84
N ASN A 123 -18.47 19.13 -1.63
CA ASN A 123 -19.40 18.13 -1.08
C ASN A 123 -20.84 18.22 -1.60
N GLY A 124 -21.17 19.18 -2.47
CA GLY A 124 -22.54 19.37 -2.98
C GLY A 124 -22.75 19.00 -4.45
N ILE A 125 -21.75 18.45 -5.15
CA ILE A 125 -21.87 18.20 -6.61
C ILE A 125 -22.80 17.02 -6.90
N ALA A 126 -22.75 15.96 -6.08
CA ALA A 126 -23.54 14.75 -6.31
C ALA A 126 -24.86 14.71 -5.54
N ASP A 127 -25.12 15.64 -4.60
CA ASP A 127 -26.32 15.58 -3.75
C ASP A 127 -27.62 15.57 -4.54
N GLY A 128 -27.70 16.35 -5.62
CA GLY A 128 -28.85 16.33 -6.52
C GLY A 128 -29.07 14.97 -7.18
N ALA A 129 -28.00 14.40 -7.75
CA ALA A 129 -28.03 13.07 -8.36
C ALA A 129 -28.40 11.98 -7.35
N ILE A 130 -27.85 12.05 -6.13
CA ILE A 130 -28.15 11.11 -5.05
C ILE A 130 -29.65 11.13 -4.70
N ASN A 131 -30.23 12.33 -4.57
CA ASN A 131 -31.65 12.46 -4.25
C ASN A 131 -32.52 11.87 -5.37
N HIS A 132 -32.23 12.21 -6.62
CA HIS A 132 -32.99 11.68 -7.77
C HIS A 132 -32.89 10.15 -7.86
N ILE A 133 -31.70 9.57 -7.71
CA ILE A 133 -31.50 8.12 -7.69
C ILE A 133 -32.35 7.44 -6.60
N LEU A 134 -32.35 7.98 -5.38
CA LEU A 134 -33.11 7.41 -4.27
C LEU A 134 -34.63 7.55 -4.48
N GLU A 135 -35.08 8.63 -5.11
CA GLU A 135 -36.49 8.81 -5.49
C GLU A 135 -36.93 7.79 -6.55
N VAL A 136 -36.08 7.54 -7.56
CA VAL A 136 -36.35 6.54 -8.60
C VAL A 136 -36.33 5.12 -8.02
N ASP A 137 -35.36 4.77 -7.17
CA ASP A 137 -35.30 3.48 -6.46
C ASP A 137 -36.60 3.24 -5.67
N ALA A 138 -37.01 4.24 -4.87
CA ALA A 138 -38.24 4.16 -4.10
C ALA A 138 -39.49 4.03 -4.98
N ARG A 139 -39.53 4.70 -6.14
CA ARG A 139 -40.61 4.56 -7.13
C ARG A 139 -40.63 3.15 -7.71
N CYS A 140 -39.49 2.65 -8.19
CA CYS A 140 -39.39 1.30 -8.77
C CYS A 140 -39.76 0.22 -7.77
N GLN A 141 -39.43 0.39 -6.49
CA GLN A 141 -39.82 -0.55 -5.43
C GLN A 141 -41.34 -0.55 -5.16
N ARG A 142 -42.00 0.62 -5.20
CA ARG A 142 -43.46 0.70 -5.01
C ARG A 142 -44.23 0.16 -6.22
N GLU A 143 -43.72 0.43 -7.42
CA GLU A 143 -44.40 0.11 -8.68
C GLU A 143 -43.97 -1.26 -9.24
N HIS A 144 -43.04 -1.95 -8.58
CA HIS A 144 -42.40 -3.17 -9.07
C HIS A 144 -41.88 -3.02 -10.51
N SER A 145 -41.27 -1.86 -10.81
CA SER A 145 -40.96 -1.43 -12.17
C SER A 145 -39.47 -1.44 -12.53
N TYR A 146 -38.66 -2.19 -11.77
CA TYR A 146 -37.27 -2.49 -12.15
C TYR A 146 -37.23 -3.21 -13.51
N LEU A 147 -36.06 -3.18 -14.17
CA LEU A 147 -35.83 -3.91 -15.43
C LEU A 147 -36.10 -5.42 -15.27
#